data_AF-A0A6G2DG12-F1
#
_entry.id   AF-A0A6G2DG12-F1
#
_cell.length_a   1.000
_cell.length_b   1.000
_cell.length_c   1.000
_cell.angle_alpha   90.00
_cell.angle_beta   90.00
_cell.angle_gamma   90.00
#
_symmetry.space_group_name_H-M   'P 1'
#
loop_
_entity.id
_entity.type
_entity.pdbx_description
1 polymer ?
#
loop_
_entity_poly.entity_id
_entity_poly.type
_entity_poly.pdbx_seq_one_letter_code
_entity_poly.pdbx_strand_id
1 'polypeptide(L)'
;VVDNVERIYREGMENKATQMIFSDIGTPKKKDNGFDVYSEIKALLVDRGIPSKEIAFVHDANSDEKKNSLSRKVNAGEVRILLASTEKGGTGLNVQSKMKAVHH
;
A
#
# COMPACT_ATOMS: atom_id res chain seq x y z
N VAL A 1 -3.74 12.30 4.19
CA VAL A 1 -2.97 11.04 4.07
C VAL A 1 -1.78 11.18 3.12
N VAL A 2 -1.98 11.59 1.86
CA VAL A 2 -0.92 11.63 0.83
C VAL A 2 0.31 12.45 1.24
N ASP A 3 0.17 13.63 1.84
CA ASP A 3 1.31 14.46 2.27
C ASP A 3 2.20 13.76 3.31
N ASN A 4 1.58 13.09 4.29
CA ASN A 4 2.32 12.35 5.32
C ASN A 4 3.01 11.12 4.74
N VAL A 5 2.35 10.40 3.84
CA VAL A 5 2.93 9.25 3.14
C VAL A 5 4.14 9.69 2.33
N GLU A 6 4.03 10.79 1.57
CA GLU A 6 5.14 11.34 0.80
C GLU A 6 6.30 11.77 1.69
N ARG A 7 6.02 12.51 2.78
CA ARG A 7 7.04 12.94 3.73
C ARG A 7 7.83 11.76 4.28
N ILE A 8 7.14 10.73 4.77
CA ILE A 8 7.79 9.53 5.34
C ILE A 8 8.51 8.72 4.25
N TYR A 9 7.99 8.71 3.02
CA TYR A 9 8.66 8.07 1.89
C TYR A 9 10.02 8.73 1.62
N ARG A 10 10.07 10.08 1.60
CA ARG A 10 11.29 10.86 1.40
C ARG A 10 12.27 10.70 2.57
N GLU A 11 11.78 10.79 3.82
CA GLU A 11 12.58 10.57 5.03
C GLU A 11 13.17 9.15 5.09
N GLY A 12 12.44 8.16 4.57
CA GLY A 12 12.83 6.75 4.59
C GLY A 12 13.59 6.27 3.34
N MET A 13 14.13 7.17 2.52
CA MET A 13 14.83 6.79 1.28
C MET A 13 16.04 5.89 1.54
N GLU A 14 16.86 6.23 2.54
CA GLU A 14 18.11 5.51 2.82
C GLU A 14 17.88 4.07 3.31
N ASN A 15 16.86 3.86 4.14
CA ASN A 15 16.53 2.55 4.71
C ASN A 15 15.42 1.80 3.95
N LYS A 16 14.90 2.41 2.88
CA LYS A 16 13.74 1.92 2.12
C LYS A 16 12.54 1.62 3.03
N ALA A 17 12.23 2.56 3.93
CA ALA A 17 11.07 2.42 4.81
C ALA A 17 9.79 2.17 4.02
N THR A 18 8.92 1.34 4.59
CA THR A 18 7.63 0.99 4.01
C THR A 18 6.47 1.51 4.85
N GLN A 19 5.31 1.63 4.23
CA GLN A 19 4.13 2.24 4.82
C GLN A 19 2.88 1.50 4.35
N MET A 20 1.85 1.52 5.18
CA MET A 20 0.54 0.96 4.86
C MET A 20 -0.53 2.02 4.95
N ILE A 21 -1.41 2.07 3.95
CA ILE A 21 -2.57 2.94 3.92
C ILE A 21 -3.81 2.06 4.00
N PHE A 22 -4.61 2.26 5.03
CA PHE A 22 -5.92 1.68 5.19
C PHE A 22 -6.98 2.66 4.72
N SER A 23 -7.95 2.19 3.96
CA SER A 23 -9.18 2.94 3.66
C SER A 23 -10.32 1.95 3.56
N ASP A 24 -11.44 2.24 4.22
CA ASP A 24 -12.72 1.52 4.04
C ASP A 24 -13.65 2.22 3.05
N ILE A 25 -13.26 3.40 2.57
CA ILE A 25 -13.98 4.14 1.55
C ILE A 25 -13.59 3.56 0.18
N GLY A 26 -14.56 3.02 -0.53
CA GLY A 26 -14.37 2.49 -1.88
C GLY A 26 -14.11 0.98 -1.97
N THR A 27 -14.32 0.19 -0.91
CA THR A 27 -14.36 -1.27 -1.05
C THR A 27 -15.49 -1.62 -2.03
N PRO A 28 -15.21 -2.16 -3.24
CA PRO A 28 -16.23 -2.30 -4.26
C PRO A 28 -17.29 -3.29 -3.76
N LYS A 29 -18.44 -2.75 -3.34
CA LYS A 29 -19.66 -3.55 -3.22
C LYS A 29 -19.93 -4.05 -4.64
N LYS A 30 -19.87 -5.36 -4.82
CA LYS A 30 -20.05 -6.03 -6.13
C LYS A 30 -21.10 -5.29 -6.97
N LYS A 31 -20.69 -4.88 -8.18
CA LYS A 31 -21.43 -4.06 -9.15
C LYS A 31 -21.48 -2.57 -8.77
N ASP A 32 -20.43 -1.83 -9.11
CA ASP A 32 -20.60 -0.64 -9.96
C ASP A 32 -19.25 -0.01 -10.27
N ASN A 33 -19.24 0.73 -11.37
CA ASN A 33 -18.13 1.49 -11.93
C ASN A 33 -17.75 2.70 -11.02
N GLY A 34 -17.58 2.47 -9.72
CA GLY A 34 -17.60 3.49 -8.68
C GLY A 34 -16.21 3.83 -8.14
N PHE A 35 -15.70 5.01 -8.51
CA PHE A 35 -14.68 5.80 -7.82
C PHE A 35 -13.74 5.03 -6.88
N ASP A 36 -12.64 4.52 -7.43
CA ASP A 36 -11.62 3.79 -6.66
C ASP A 36 -10.69 4.78 -5.95
N VAL A 37 -11.00 5.09 -4.69
CA VAL A 37 -10.17 5.91 -3.80
C VAL A 37 -8.72 5.41 -3.76
N TYR A 38 -8.48 4.11 -3.91
CA TYR A 38 -7.13 3.56 -3.91
C TYR A 38 -6.37 3.93 -5.19
N SER A 39 -7.03 3.91 -6.35
CA SER A 39 -6.46 4.36 -7.62
C SER A 39 -6.17 5.86 -7.63
N GLU A 40 -7.06 6.68 -7.05
CA GLU A 40 -6.85 8.13 -6.88
C GLU A 40 -5.62 8.41 -5.97
N ILE A 41 -5.54 7.74 -4.81
CA ILE A 41 -4.37 7.88 -3.91
C ILE A 41 -3.09 7.47 -4.64
N LYS A 42 -3.12 6.36 -5.38
CA LYS A 42 -1.96 5.91 -6.16
C LYS A 42 -1.57 6.94 -7.23
N ALA A 43 -2.55 7.49 -7.97
CA ALA A 43 -2.30 8.51 -8.99
C ALA A 43 -1.66 9.76 -8.38
N LEU A 44 -2.18 10.25 -7.26
CA LEU A 44 -1.61 11.40 -6.54
C LEU A 44 -0.18 11.16 -6.04
N LEU A 45 0.12 9.95 -5.54
CA LEU A 45 1.46 9.59 -5.10
C LEU A 45 2.44 9.50 -6.29
N VAL A 46 1.98 8.97 -7.42
CA VAL A 46 2.77 8.90 -8.66
C VAL A 46 3.05 10.29 -9.22
N ASP A 47 2.05 11.17 -9.22
CA ASP A 47 2.19 12.57 -9.63
C ASP A 47 3.23 13.33 -8.78
N ARG A 48 3.32 12.98 -7.48
CA ARG A 48 4.35 13.48 -6.55
C ARG A 48 5.75 12.86 -6.74
N GLY A 49 5.91 12.00 -7.76
CA GLY A 49 7.19 11.41 -8.15
C GLY A 49 7.51 10.07 -7.48
N ILE A 50 6.56 9.45 -6.79
CA ILE A 50 6.76 8.10 -6.21
C ILE A 50 6.58 7.06 -7.33
N PRO A 51 7.57 6.18 -7.59
CA PRO A 51 7.46 5.21 -8.67
C PRO A 51 6.27 4.28 -8.48
N SER A 52 5.40 4.12 -9.49
CA SER A 52 4.22 3.24 -9.41
C SER A 52 4.58 1.78 -9.07
N LYS A 53 5.80 1.32 -9.37
CA LYS A 53 6.28 -0.03 -9.03
C LYS A 53 6.48 -0.24 -7.53
N GLU A 54 6.61 0.83 -6.75
CA GLU A 54 6.80 0.79 -5.30
C GLU A 54 5.46 0.86 -4.55
N ILE A 55 4.34 0.93 -5.28
CA ILE A 55 2.98 1.03 -4.75
C ILE A 55 2.21 -0.23 -5.15
N ALA A 56 1.68 -0.96 -4.17
CA ALA A 56 0.93 -2.19 -4.40
C ALA A 56 -0.39 -2.21 -3.62
N PHE A 57 -1.33 -3.02 -4.09
CA PHE A 57 -2.59 -3.26 -3.40
C PHE A 57 -2.65 -4.67 -2.81
N VAL A 58 -3.15 -4.79 -1.58
CA VAL A 58 -3.35 -6.10 -0.94
C VAL A 58 -4.36 -6.96 -1.70
N HIS A 59 -5.34 -6.34 -2.37
CA HIS A 59 -6.37 -7.07 -3.11
C HIS A 59 -5.85 -7.85 -4.32
N ASP A 60 -4.69 -7.47 -4.88
CA ASP A 60 -4.03 -8.21 -5.97
C ASP A 60 -3.44 -9.56 -5.50
N ALA A 61 -3.15 -9.67 -4.20
CA ALA A 61 -2.61 -10.86 -3.57
C ALA A 61 -3.71 -11.80 -3.05
N ASN A 62 -4.43 -12.43 -3.99
CA ASN A 62 -5.58 -13.30 -3.71
C ASN A 62 -5.25 -14.77 -3.40
N SER A 63 -3.99 -15.17 -3.41
CA SER A 63 -3.51 -16.50 -3.01
C SER A 63 -2.39 -16.39 -1.99
N ASP A 64 -2.15 -17.44 -1.19
CA ASP A 64 -1.10 -17.44 -0.17
C ASP A 64 0.30 -17.25 -0.80
N GLU A 65 0.51 -17.80 -1.99
CA GLU A 65 1.75 -17.63 -2.74
C GLU A 65 1.98 -16.16 -3.13
N LYS A 66 0.94 -15.46 -3.61
CA LYS A 66 1.01 -14.03 -3.92
C LYS A 66 1.16 -13.18 -2.66
N LYS A 67 0.49 -13.52 -1.56
CA LYS A 67 0.64 -12.84 -0.26
C LYS A 67 2.06 -12.97 0.27
N ASN A 68 2.65 -14.16 0.16
CA ASN A 68 4.04 -14.41 0.54
C ASN A 68 5.01 -13.63 -0.34
N SER A 69 4.78 -13.59 -1.65
CA SER A 69 5.59 -12.79 -2.58
C SER A 69 5.50 -11.29 -2.27
N LEU A 70 4.29 -10.77 -2.05
CA LEU A 70 4.06 -9.37 -1.67
C LEU A 70 4.74 -9.05 -0.33
N SER A 71 4.61 -9.92 0.66
CA SER A 71 5.27 -9.78 1.97
C SER A 71 6.78 -9.66 1.83
N ARG A 72 7.40 -10.52 1.00
CA ARG A 72 8.85 -10.46 0.73
C ARG A 72 9.26 -9.14 0.08
N LYS A 73 8.52 -8.68 -0.94
CA LYS A 73 8.79 -7.42 -1.64
C LYS A 73 8.69 -6.21 -0.71
N VAL A 74 7.69 -6.18 0.17
CA VAL A 74 7.54 -5.12 1.17
C VAL A 74 8.69 -5.17 2.19
N ASN A 75 9.02 -6.34 2.73
CA ASN A 75 10.12 -6.46 3.68
C ASN A 75 11.50 -6.14 3.07
N ALA A 76 11.67 -6.35 1.76
CA ALA A 76 12.85 -5.92 1.02
C ALA A 76 12.88 -4.39 0.79
N GLY A 77 11.74 -3.71 0.85
CA GLY A 77 11.56 -2.31 0.48
C GLY A 77 11.48 -2.09 -1.03
N GLU A 78 11.13 -3.12 -1.79
CA GLU A 78 10.81 -3.01 -3.22
C GLU A 78 9.40 -2.44 -3.42
N VAL A 79 8.47 -2.82 -2.56
CA VAL A 79 7.17 -2.17 -2.41
C VAL A 79 7.22 -1.36 -1.12
N ARG A 80 7.06 -0.05 -1.24
CA ARG A 80 7.20 0.89 -0.12
C ARG A 80 5.87 1.46 0.36
N ILE A 81 4.83 1.39 -0.44
CA ILE A 81 3.48 1.82 -0.06
C ILE A 81 2.51 0.69 -0.38
N LEU A 82 1.83 0.21 0.64
CA LEU A 82 0.84 -0.85 0.54
C LEU A 82 -0.56 -0.30 0.84
N LEU A 83 -1.49 -0.42 -0.10
CA LEU A 83 -2.88 -0.03 0.07
C LEU A 83 -3.75 -1.24 0.40
N ALA A 84 -4.58 -1.11 1.44
CA ALA A 84 -5.46 -2.18 1.91
C ALA A 84 -6.80 -1.63 2.42
N SER A 85 -7.83 -2.49 2.44
CA SER A 85 -9.02 -2.22 3.26
C SER A 85 -8.76 -2.62 4.71
N THR A 86 -9.47 -2.00 5.66
CA THR A 86 -9.31 -2.32 7.09
C THR A 86 -9.65 -3.79 7.36
N GLU A 87 -10.62 -4.36 6.63
CA GLU A 87 -10.94 -5.79 6.71
C GLU A 87 -9.82 -6.70 6.18
N LYS A 88 -9.09 -6.30 5.13
CA LYS A 88 -8.11 -7.19 4.46
C LYS A 88 -6.66 -7.04 4.94
N GLY A 89 -6.27 -5.91 5.53
CA GLY A 89 -4.93 -5.81 6.10
C GLY A 89 -4.78 -6.47 7.48
N GLY A 90 -5.89 -6.92 8.09
CA GLY A 90 -5.89 -7.58 9.40
C GLY A 90 -5.49 -9.07 9.41
N THR A 91 -5.46 -9.77 8.27
CA THR A 91 -5.22 -11.23 8.27
C THR A 91 -4.30 -11.70 7.13
N GLY A 92 -3.05 -12.01 7.46
CA GLY A 92 -2.20 -12.91 6.65
C GLY A 92 -1.08 -12.28 5.80
N LEU A 93 -0.62 -11.05 6.08
CA LEU A 93 0.61 -10.49 5.51
C LEU A 93 1.67 -10.25 6.59
N ASN A 94 2.90 -10.67 6.33
CA ASN A 94 4.07 -10.42 7.18
C ASN A 94 4.91 -9.33 6.53
N VAL A 95 4.63 -8.07 6.86
CA VAL A 95 5.18 -6.86 6.20
C VAL A 95 5.87 -5.92 7.19
N GLN A 96 6.13 -6.37 8.42
CA GLN A 96 6.53 -5.53 9.54
C GLN A 96 8.00 -5.07 9.49
N SER A 97 8.88 -5.78 8.76
CA SER A 97 10.34 -5.61 8.89
C SER A 97 10.84 -4.19 8.62
N LYS A 98 10.21 -3.47 7.69
CA LYS A 98 10.55 -2.08 7.33
C LYS A 98 9.39 -1.10 7.51
N MET A 99 8.31 -1.54 8.16
CA MET A 99 7.08 -0.77 8.31
C MET A 99 7.33 0.40 9.26
N LYS A 100 7.23 1.62 8.74
CA LYS A 100 7.48 2.86 9.48
C LYS A 100 6.19 3.55 9.92
N ALA A 101 5.13 3.40 9.14
CA ALA A 101 3.87 4.07 9.40
C ALA A 101 2.67 3.31 8.84
N VAL A 102 1.56 3.46 9.55
CA VAL A 102 0.24 3.02 9.14
C VAL A 102 -0.67 4.25 9.12
N HIS A 103 -1.43 4.42 8.04
CA HIS A 103 -2.31 5.56 7.81
C HIS A 103 -3.75 5.08 7.66
N HIS A 104 -4.72 5.93 8.02
CA HIS A 104 -6.16 5.72 7.90
C HIS A 104 -6.79 6.94 7.22
#